data_AF-A0A4P7S1C2-F1
#
_entry.id   AF-A0A4P7S1C2-F1
#
_cell.length_a   1.000
_cell.length_b   1.000
_cell.length_c   1.000
_cell.angle_alpha   90.00
_cell.angle_beta   90.00
_cell.angle_gamma   90.00
#
_symmetry.space_group_name_H-M   'P 1'
#
loop_
_entity.id
_entity.type
_entity.pdbx_description
1 polymer ?
#
loop_
_entity_poly.entity_id
_entity_poly.type
_entity_poly.pdbx_seq_one_letter_code
_entity_poly.pdbx_strand_id
1 'polypeptide(L)'
;MRWTAPGAELALLSEQPATCVAGDDDMIRGGRALFATPTLLGGQAAKAGLSCASCHINGRDNVHFLLAGVSAGPGTADVTNSFFSAARGNGRFDPVAIPDLAKTGKVSRDPGTRALETFIRNLIVEEFGGQEPTPAMLDALAAYVRAIRPCPGEPRVARRLSDQLAAIADGAAGARLMIDRGDQQGVRLAIASMRHQLGLIAERYAGPRFARDRSALLAASRELQAIGDTNDLTRLWPLLEQWKRDFDGGLAKRLQRGGSRSLYNAKHLAQVLPR
;
A
#
# COMPACT_ATOMS: atom_id res chain seq x y z
N MET A 1 2.23 -6.47 -14.14
CA MET A 1 2.77 -6.21 -12.78
C MET A 1 3.98 -7.11 -12.57
N ARG A 2 5.04 -6.65 -11.88
CA ARG A 2 6.33 -7.36 -11.85
C ARG A 2 6.38 -8.57 -10.92
N TRP A 3 5.37 -8.74 -10.06
CA TRP A 3 5.32 -9.75 -9.01
C TRP A 3 3.99 -10.54 -9.00
N THR A 4 3.34 -10.65 -10.16
CA THR A 4 2.06 -11.38 -10.32
C THR A 4 2.31 -12.67 -11.08
N ALA A 5 1.74 -13.78 -10.60
CA ALA A 5 1.78 -15.05 -11.31
C ALA A 5 1.18 -14.91 -12.73
N PRO A 6 1.84 -15.44 -13.77
CA PRO A 6 1.29 -15.43 -15.12
C PRO A 6 -0.12 -16.03 -15.16
N GLY A 7 -1.06 -15.33 -15.81
CA GLY A 7 -2.47 -15.73 -15.90
C GLY A 7 -3.33 -15.30 -14.71
N ALA A 8 -2.73 -14.77 -13.62
CA ALA A 8 -3.47 -14.27 -12.47
C ALA A 8 -3.82 -12.77 -12.57
N GLU A 9 -3.43 -12.09 -13.65
CA GLU A 9 -3.60 -10.65 -13.81
C GLU A 9 -5.06 -10.24 -13.71
N LEU A 10 -5.97 -10.94 -14.39
CA LEU A 10 -7.40 -10.61 -14.35
C LEU A 10 -7.92 -10.71 -12.92
N ALA A 11 -7.71 -11.84 -12.24
CA ALA A 11 -8.18 -12.07 -10.88
C ALA A 11 -7.63 -11.01 -9.90
N LEU A 12 -6.31 -10.76 -9.95
CA LEU A 12 -5.66 -9.79 -9.07
C LEU A 12 -6.12 -8.35 -9.37
N LEU A 13 -6.39 -8.03 -10.63
CA LEU A 13 -6.78 -6.68 -11.04
C LEU A 13 -8.29 -6.42 -10.92
N SER A 14 -9.15 -7.44 -10.96
CA SER A 14 -10.61 -7.29 -10.85
C SER A 14 -11.13 -7.47 -9.43
N GLU A 15 -10.46 -8.27 -8.60
CA GLU A 15 -10.94 -8.66 -7.28
C GLU A 15 -9.82 -8.56 -6.22
N GLN A 16 -10.26 -8.47 -4.97
CA GLN A 16 -9.40 -8.48 -3.79
C GLN A 16 -10.11 -9.17 -2.63
N PRO A 17 -9.37 -9.74 -1.67
CA PRO A 17 -9.98 -10.14 -0.41
C PRO A 17 -10.62 -8.93 0.29
N ALA A 18 -11.75 -9.13 0.96
CA ALA A 18 -12.40 -8.08 1.73
C ALA A 18 -11.51 -7.56 2.87
N THR A 19 -11.73 -6.30 3.24
CA THR A 19 -11.05 -5.65 4.36
C THR A 19 -11.93 -5.74 5.60
N CYS A 20 -11.48 -6.45 6.63
CA CYS A 20 -12.14 -6.48 7.94
C CYS A 20 -11.17 -6.02 9.01
N VAL A 21 -11.46 -4.86 9.59
CA VAL A 21 -10.60 -4.16 10.53
C VAL A 21 -11.47 -3.67 11.69
N ALA A 22 -11.00 -3.87 12.92
CA ALA A 22 -11.67 -3.43 14.13
C ALA A 22 -11.36 -1.95 14.39
N GLY A 23 -12.15 -1.07 13.78
CA GLY A 23 -12.04 0.38 13.90
C GLY A 23 -11.49 1.08 12.66
N ASP A 24 -11.59 2.40 12.66
CA ASP A 24 -11.25 3.30 11.57
C ASP A 24 -10.63 4.62 12.05
N ASP A 25 -10.05 4.66 13.25
CA ASP A 25 -9.35 5.84 13.76
C ASP A 25 -8.10 6.20 12.91
N ASP A 26 -7.59 7.42 13.12
CA ASP A 26 -6.47 7.94 12.33
C ASP A 26 -5.17 7.14 12.52
N MET A 27 -4.98 6.44 13.65
CA MET A 27 -3.83 5.56 13.87
C MET A 27 -3.91 4.33 12.97
N ILE A 28 -5.08 3.67 12.92
CA ILE A 28 -5.34 2.52 12.05
C ILE A 28 -5.25 2.93 10.57
N ARG A 29 -5.82 4.08 10.21
CA ARG A 29 -5.81 4.60 8.84
C ARG A 29 -4.40 4.99 8.39
N GLY A 30 -3.65 5.70 9.25
CA GLY A 30 -2.26 6.02 9.02
C GLY A 30 -1.39 4.77 8.87
N GLY A 31 -1.60 3.77 9.72
CA GLY A 31 -0.93 2.48 9.64
C GLY A 31 -1.22 1.76 8.32
N ARG A 32 -2.47 1.73 7.88
CA ARG A 32 -2.88 1.16 6.59
C ARG A 32 -2.20 1.87 5.42
N ALA A 33 -2.13 3.20 5.46
CA ALA A 33 -1.45 3.97 4.43
C ALA A 33 0.04 3.66 4.36
N LEU A 34 0.74 3.62 5.49
CA LEU A 34 2.15 3.25 5.56
C LEU A 34 2.38 1.81 5.08
N PHE A 35 1.52 0.87 5.48
CA PHE A 35 1.57 -0.54 5.08
C PHE A 35 1.49 -0.74 3.56
N ALA A 36 0.80 0.17 2.86
CA ALA A 36 0.66 0.16 1.40
C ALA A 36 1.75 0.97 0.67
N THR A 37 2.72 1.58 1.37
CA THR A 37 3.73 2.47 0.78
C THR A 37 4.98 1.71 0.34
N PRO A 38 5.31 1.65 -0.97
CA PRO A 38 6.49 0.89 -1.40
C PRO A 38 7.82 1.43 -0.87
N THR A 39 7.93 2.75 -0.72
CA THR A 39 9.13 3.42 -0.21
C THR A 39 9.30 3.34 1.31
N LEU A 40 8.37 2.70 2.03
CA LEU A 40 8.62 2.27 3.41
C LEU A 40 9.66 1.15 3.43
N LEU A 41 9.58 0.26 2.44
CA LEU A 41 10.61 -0.74 2.17
C LEU A 41 11.77 -0.08 1.42
N GLY A 42 12.92 -0.74 1.39
CA GLY A 42 14.10 -0.25 0.69
C GLY A 42 14.50 -1.08 -0.51
N GLY A 43 15.72 -0.82 -0.99
CA GLY A 43 16.43 -1.65 -1.95
C GLY A 43 15.63 -2.03 -3.19
N GLN A 44 15.64 -3.32 -3.52
CA GLN A 44 14.96 -3.86 -4.70
C GLN A 44 13.44 -3.97 -4.50
N ALA A 45 12.96 -4.12 -3.27
CA ALA A 45 11.52 -4.18 -2.99
C ALA A 45 10.83 -2.88 -3.39
N ALA A 46 11.34 -1.74 -2.93
CA ALA A 46 10.81 -0.43 -3.31
C ALA A 46 10.87 -0.19 -4.83
N LYS A 47 11.98 -0.57 -5.48
CA LYS A 47 12.16 -0.46 -6.95
C LYS A 47 11.19 -1.36 -7.74
N ALA A 48 10.82 -2.51 -7.18
CA ALA A 48 9.80 -3.40 -7.74
C ALA A 48 8.37 -2.93 -7.45
N GLY A 49 8.19 -1.85 -6.69
CA GLY A 49 6.89 -1.34 -6.26
C GLY A 49 6.22 -2.22 -5.20
N LEU A 50 7.01 -3.00 -4.45
CA LEU A 50 6.51 -3.85 -3.37
C LEU A 50 6.31 -3.04 -2.10
N SER A 51 5.22 -3.35 -1.40
CA SER A 51 4.89 -2.91 -0.04
C SER A 51 4.42 -4.10 0.78
N CYS A 52 4.18 -3.93 2.07
CA CYS A 52 3.58 -4.98 2.90
C CYS A 52 2.25 -5.45 2.30
N ALA A 53 1.46 -4.54 1.71
CA ALA A 53 0.20 -4.86 1.02
C ALA A 53 0.36 -5.65 -0.29
N SER A 54 1.56 -5.74 -0.85
CA SER A 54 1.81 -6.58 -2.05
C SER A 54 1.78 -8.06 -1.70
N CYS A 55 2.30 -8.43 -0.52
CA CYS A 55 2.19 -9.79 0.02
C CYS A 55 0.88 -9.96 0.80
N HIS A 56 0.44 -8.93 1.51
CA HIS A 56 -0.68 -9.00 2.44
C HIS A 56 -1.88 -8.12 2.02
N ILE A 57 -2.56 -8.48 0.93
CA ILE A 57 -3.66 -7.67 0.38
C ILE A 57 -4.80 -7.58 1.41
N ASN A 58 -5.09 -6.37 1.91
CA ASN A 58 -6.07 -6.14 2.98
C ASN A 58 -5.81 -7.00 4.23
N GLY A 59 -4.53 -7.30 4.49
CA GLY A 59 -4.09 -8.17 5.57
C GLY A 59 -4.18 -9.68 5.28
N ARG A 60 -4.74 -10.09 4.14
CA ARG A 60 -4.78 -11.51 3.74
C ARG A 60 -3.54 -11.91 2.96
N ASP A 61 -3.26 -13.19 2.90
CA ASP A 61 -2.26 -13.73 1.97
C ASP A 61 -2.58 -13.39 0.51
N ASN A 62 -1.53 -13.20 -0.30
CA ASN A 62 -1.65 -12.99 -1.73
C ASN A 62 -1.26 -14.25 -2.50
N VAL A 63 -2.23 -15.13 -2.74
CA VAL A 63 -2.06 -16.38 -3.52
C VAL A 63 -1.59 -16.15 -4.96
N HIS A 64 -1.68 -14.93 -5.48
CA HIS A 64 -1.25 -14.57 -6.83
C HIS A 64 0.15 -13.92 -6.87
N PHE A 65 0.80 -13.77 -5.72
CA PHE A 65 2.16 -13.24 -5.64
C PHE A 65 3.15 -14.22 -6.26
N LEU A 66 3.95 -13.76 -7.22
CA LEU A 66 5.05 -14.53 -7.78
C LEU A 66 6.14 -13.56 -8.24
N LEU A 67 7.31 -13.63 -7.61
CA LEU A 67 8.48 -12.86 -8.00
C LEU A 67 9.63 -13.81 -8.35
N ALA A 68 10.15 -13.69 -9.58
CA ALA A 68 11.25 -14.53 -10.04
C ALA A 68 12.48 -14.41 -9.12
N GLY A 69 13.05 -15.55 -8.73
CA GLY A 69 14.18 -15.63 -7.80
C GLY A 69 13.83 -15.48 -6.32
N VAL A 70 12.58 -15.15 -5.98
CA VAL A 70 12.07 -15.01 -4.61
C VAL A 70 10.97 -16.02 -4.29
N SER A 71 10.18 -16.43 -5.29
CA SER A 71 9.05 -17.36 -5.12
C SER A 71 9.35 -18.71 -5.77
N ALA A 72 9.02 -19.82 -5.10
CA ALA A 72 9.01 -21.16 -5.73
C ALA A 72 7.69 -21.42 -6.49
N GLY A 73 6.62 -20.72 -6.11
CA GLY A 73 5.33 -20.77 -6.77
C GLY A 73 4.41 -19.63 -6.30
N PRO A 74 3.21 -19.49 -6.91
CA PRO A 74 2.26 -18.47 -6.51
C PRO A 74 1.93 -18.52 -5.02
N GLY A 75 1.92 -17.37 -4.35
CA GLY A 75 1.63 -17.26 -2.91
C GLY A 75 2.81 -17.56 -1.99
N THR A 76 4.02 -17.71 -2.53
CA THR A 76 5.25 -17.95 -1.74
C THR A 76 6.25 -16.82 -1.88
N ALA A 77 7.04 -16.59 -0.83
CA ALA A 77 8.16 -15.66 -0.86
C ALA A 77 9.27 -16.11 0.08
N ASP A 78 10.51 -15.98 -0.37
CA ASP A 78 11.72 -16.07 0.43
C ASP A 78 12.16 -14.65 0.81
N VAL A 79 11.79 -14.23 2.02
CA VAL A 79 12.19 -12.91 2.57
C VAL A 79 13.61 -12.92 3.15
N THR A 80 14.24 -14.10 3.22
CA THR A 80 15.65 -14.29 3.58
C THR A 80 16.57 -14.36 2.36
N ASN A 81 16.04 -14.06 1.18
CA ASN A 81 16.79 -13.94 -0.05
C ASN A 81 17.60 -12.63 -0.09
N SER A 82 18.84 -12.69 -0.57
CA SER A 82 19.72 -11.52 -0.71
C SER A 82 19.21 -10.48 -1.72
N PHE A 83 18.22 -10.82 -2.54
CA PHE A 83 17.49 -9.87 -3.39
C PHE A 83 16.90 -8.70 -2.59
N PHE A 84 16.33 -8.96 -1.41
CA PHE A 84 15.70 -7.90 -0.60
C PHE A 84 16.69 -7.17 0.30
N SER A 85 17.58 -7.91 0.96
CA SER A 85 18.60 -7.33 1.82
C SER A 85 19.82 -8.26 1.93
N ALA A 86 21.01 -7.70 1.73
CA ALA A 86 22.26 -8.43 1.95
C ALA A 86 22.45 -8.81 3.43
N ALA A 87 21.85 -8.07 4.38
CA ALA A 87 22.00 -8.31 5.82
C ALA A 87 21.30 -9.59 6.29
N ARG A 88 20.24 -10.03 5.59
CA ARG A 88 19.43 -11.22 5.94
C ARG A 88 19.54 -12.37 4.94
N GLY A 89 20.34 -12.21 3.89
CA GLY A 89 20.66 -13.26 2.93
C GLY A 89 21.23 -14.50 3.61
N ASN A 90 20.47 -15.60 3.67
CA ASN A 90 20.92 -16.86 4.28
C ASN A 90 21.65 -17.80 3.28
N GLY A 91 21.71 -17.41 1.99
CA GLY A 91 22.32 -18.20 0.90
C GLY A 91 21.53 -19.44 0.48
N ARG A 92 20.30 -19.60 1.00
CA ARG A 92 19.38 -20.69 0.67
C ARG A 92 18.19 -20.12 -0.08
N PHE A 93 17.60 -20.94 -0.94
CA PHE A 93 16.32 -20.62 -1.57
C PHE A 93 15.24 -21.41 -0.85
N ASP A 94 14.66 -20.80 0.19
CA ASP A 94 13.67 -21.40 1.08
C ASP A 94 12.36 -20.60 1.15
N PRO A 95 11.69 -20.36 0.00
CA PRO A 95 10.43 -19.63 -0.03
C PRO A 95 9.35 -20.35 0.77
N VAL A 96 8.62 -19.56 1.56
CA VAL A 96 7.52 -20.04 2.39
C VAL A 96 6.20 -19.43 1.93
N ALA A 97 5.09 -20.05 2.32
CA ALA A 97 3.76 -19.50 2.09
C ALA A 97 3.61 -18.15 2.80
N ILE A 98 3.08 -17.16 2.09
CA ILE A 98 2.78 -15.85 2.66
C ILE A 98 1.65 -16.00 3.68
N PRO A 99 1.84 -15.57 4.95
CA PRO A 99 0.81 -15.76 5.97
C PRO A 99 -0.34 -14.76 5.84
N ASP A 100 -1.55 -15.20 6.21
CA ASP A 100 -2.69 -14.32 6.48
C ASP A 100 -2.52 -13.64 7.85
N LEU A 101 -2.49 -12.30 7.86
CA LEU A 101 -2.28 -11.52 9.07
C LEU A 101 -3.52 -11.46 9.97
N ALA A 102 -4.69 -11.97 9.58
CA ALA A 102 -5.79 -12.14 10.53
C ALA A 102 -5.67 -13.39 11.38
N LYS A 103 -4.82 -14.34 10.98
CA LYS A 103 -4.57 -15.56 11.73
C LYS A 103 -3.52 -15.29 12.80
N THR A 104 -3.52 -16.11 13.85
CA THR A 104 -2.52 -16.02 14.92
C THR A 104 -1.12 -16.22 14.34
N GLY A 105 -0.25 -15.23 14.55
CA GLY A 105 1.14 -15.28 14.11
C GLY A 105 2.09 -15.78 15.20
N LYS A 106 3.38 -15.87 14.87
CA LYS A 106 4.45 -16.24 15.81
C LYS A 106 4.88 -15.09 16.74
N VAL A 107 4.45 -13.86 16.46
CA VAL A 107 4.76 -12.65 17.24
C VAL A 107 3.56 -12.25 18.10
N SER A 108 3.83 -11.88 19.36
CA SER A 108 2.80 -11.32 20.24
C SER A 108 2.23 -10.04 19.66
N ARG A 109 0.90 -9.90 19.73
CA ARG A 109 0.17 -8.69 19.34
C ARG A 109 -0.26 -7.84 20.53
N ASP A 110 0.11 -8.23 21.74
CA ASP A 110 -0.17 -7.45 22.95
C ASP A 110 0.55 -6.08 22.88
N PRO A 111 -0.20 -4.95 22.93
CA PRO A 111 0.38 -3.61 22.97
C PRO A 111 1.40 -3.40 24.11
N GLY A 112 1.22 -4.05 25.26
CA GLY A 112 2.08 -3.87 26.43
C GLY A 112 3.50 -4.40 26.23
N THR A 113 3.68 -5.41 25.37
CA THR A 113 4.99 -6.05 25.13
C THR A 113 5.84 -5.35 24.07
N ARG A 114 5.20 -4.57 23.19
CA ARG A 114 5.80 -3.94 22.00
C ARG A 114 6.54 -4.90 21.04
N ALA A 115 6.28 -6.20 21.14
CA ALA A 115 6.95 -7.22 20.33
C ALA A 115 6.63 -7.07 18.83
N LEU A 116 5.41 -6.63 18.50
CA LEU A 116 4.97 -6.44 17.12
C LEU A 116 5.71 -5.28 16.44
N GLU A 117 5.94 -4.17 17.16
CA GLU A 117 6.68 -3.00 16.69
C GLU A 117 8.13 -3.39 16.37
N THR A 118 8.80 -4.09 17.28
CA THR A 118 10.16 -4.61 17.07
C THR A 118 10.21 -5.55 15.86
N PHE A 119 9.22 -6.43 15.72
CA PHE A 119 9.13 -7.34 14.57
C PHE A 119 8.95 -6.56 13.26
N ILE A 120 8.01 -5.62 13.19
CA ILE A 120 7.76 -4.78 12.00
C ILE A 120 9.01 -3.97 11.63
N ARG A 121 9.70 -3.38 12.61
CA ARG A 121 10.97 -2.68 12.39
C ARG A 121 12.01 -3.60 11.74
N ASN A 122 12.16 -4.82 12.25
CA ASN A 122 13.12 -5.79 11.70
C ASN A 122 12.75 -6.22 10.27
N LEU A 123 11.46 -6.39 9.95
CA LEU A 123 11.04 -6.63 8.56
C LEU A 123 11.49 -5.46 7.67
N ILE A 124 11.16 -4.22 8.07
CA ILE A 124 11.44 -3.04 7.25
C ILE A 124 12.94 -2.86 7.04
N VAL A 125 13.72 -2.84 8.12
CA VAL A 125 15.15 -2.49 8.07
C VAL A 125 16.01 -3.67 7.64
N GLU A 126 15.83 -4.82 8.29
CA GLU A 126 16.77 -5.93 8.13
C GLU A 126 16.41 -6.80 6.91
N GLU A 127 15.13 -7.11 6.70
CA GLU A 127 14.70 -7.99 5.60
C GLU A 127 14.55 -7.23 4.29
N PHE A 128 14.01 -6.01 4.32
CA PHE A 128 13.71 -5.23 3.13
C PHE A 128 14.61 -4.01 2.91
N GLY A 129 15.60 -3.78 3.77
CA GLY A 129 16.61 -2.72 3.59
C GLY A 129 16.05 -1.29 3.62
N GLY A 130 14.89 -1.10 4.25
CA GLY A 130 14.24 0.19 4.44
C GLY A 130 14.97 1.07 5.45
N GLN A 131 14.60 2.36 5.50
CA GLN A 131 15.09 3.27 6.54
C GLN A 131 14.45 2.93 7.89
N GLU A 132 15.15 3.27 8.97
CA GLU A 132 14.61 3.15 10.34
C GLU A 132 13.27 3.91 10.44
N PRO A 133 12.16 3.23 10.78
CA PRO A 133 10.88 3.88 11.04
C PRO A 133 10.91 4.65 12.36
N THR A 134 10.22 5.79 12.43
CA THR A 134 10.02 6.48 13.71
C THR A 134 9.13 5.68 14.67
N PRO A 135 9.15 5.98 15.98
CA PRO A 135 8.20 5.41 16.92
C PRO A 135 6.72 5.63 16.52
N ALA A 136 6.37 6.81 15.99
CA ALA A 136 5.01 7.11 15.56
C ALA A 136 4.57 6.26 14.35
N MET A 137 5.48 6.03 13.40
CA MET A 137 5.23 5.13 12.28
C MET A 137 5.03 3.68 12.75
N LEU A 138 5.86 3.19 13.68
CA LEU A 138 5.73 1.84 14.24
C LEU A 138 4.43 1.66 15.02
N ASP A 139 4.04 2.66 15.83
CA ASP A 139 2.75 2.67 16.53
C ASP A 139 1.59 2.52 15.53
N ALA A 140 1.59 3.30 14.45
CA ALA A 140 0.54 3.27 13.44
C ALA A 140 0.50 1.92 12.69
N LEU A 141 1.64 1.42 12.22
CA LEU A 141 1.74 0.12 11.56
C LEU A 141 1.25 -1.02 12.46
N ALA A 142 1.69 -1.03 13.72
CA ALA A 142 1.30 -2.05 14.68
C ALA A 142 -0.19 -1.95 15.05
N ALA A 143 -0.75 -0.73 15.18
CA ALA A 143 -2.18 -0.52 15.38
C ALA A 143 -3.01 -1.09 14.22
N TYR A 144 -2.60 -0.82 12.97
CA TYR A 144 -3.27 -1.39 11.80
C TYR A 144 -3.21 -2.93 11.82
N VAL A 145 -2.03 -3.52 12.03
CA VAL A 145 -1.87 -4.99 12.05
C VAL A 145 -2.67 -5.64 13.18
N ARG A 146 -2.75 -5.02 14.36
CA ARG A 146 -3.59 -5.48 15.48
C ARG A 146 -5.08 -5.39 15.16
N ALA A 147 -5.49 -4.40 14.38
CA ALA A 147 -6.89 -4.18 14.03
C ALA A 147 -7.39 -5.14 12.94
N ILE A 148 -6.52 -5.80 12.18
CA ILE A 148 -6.92 -6.81 11.18
C ILE A 148 -7.69 -7.97 11.86
N ARG A 149 -8.84 -8.34 11.29
CA ARG A 149 -9.72 -9.43 11.75
C ARG A 149 -10.09 -10.39 10.62
N PRO A 150 -10.44 -11.67 10.90
CA PRO A 150 -11.08 -12.52 9.91
C PRO A 150 -12.36 -11.88 9.36
N CYS A 151 -12.60 -11.99 8.05
CA CYS A 151 -13.86 -11.61 7.46
C CYS A 151 -14.83 -12.79 7.49
N PRO A 152 -16.12 -12.61 7.87
CA PRO A 152 -17.11 -13.68 7.77
C PRO A 152 -17.18 -14.22 6.33
N GLY A 153 -16.88 -15.52 6.16
CA GLY A 153 -16.87 -16.18 4.85
C GLY A 153 -15.74 -15.78 3.90
N GLU A 154 -14.77 -14.99 4.36
CA GLU A 154 -13.58 -14.54 3.59
C GLU A 154 -13.87 -14.11 2.13
N PRO A 155 -14.84 -13.21 1.89
CA PRO A 155 -15.31 -12.92 0.55
C PRO A 155 -14.23 -12.21 -0.28
N ARG A 156 -14.17 -12.57 -1.56
CA ARG A 156 -13.53 -11.76 -2.60
C ARG A 156 -14.53 -10.68 -3.05
N VAL A 157 -14.05 -9.44 -3.10
CA VAL A 157 -14.84 -8.27 -3.52
C VAL A 157 -14.20 -7.63 -4.74
N ALA A 158 -15.04 -7.02 -5.59
CA ALA A 158 -14.56 -6.29 -6.76
C ALA A 158 -13.64 -5.13 -6.33
N ARG A 159 -12.51 -4.96 -7.02
CA ARG A 159 -11.65 -3.79 -6.90
C ARG A 159 -12.30 -2.59 -7.58
N ARG A 160 -12.41 -1.49 -6.85
CA ARG A 160 -13.09 -0.27 -7.31
C ARG A 160 -12.19 0.93 -7.15
N LEU A 161 -12.49 1.98 -7.93
CA LEU A 161 -11.87 3.29 -7.76
C LEU A 161 -12.08 3.82 -6.33
N SER A 162 -13.23 3.55 -5.72
CA SER A 162 -13.52 3.94 -4.33
C SER A 162 -12.49 3.43 -3.34
N ASP A 163 -11.92 2.25 -3.57
CA ASP A 163 -10.95 1.63 -2.67
C ASP A 163 -9.64 2.41 -2.70
N GLN A 164 -9.18 2.82 -3.89
CA GLN A 164 -7.97 3.64 -4.04
C GLN A 164 -8.20 5.09 -3.56
N LEU A 165 -9.39 5.65 -3.75
CA LEU A 165 -9.74 6.96 -3.19
C LEU A 165 -9.78 6.92 -1.66
N ALA A 166 -10.28 5.83 -1.06
CA ALA A 166 -10.22 5.61 0.38
C ALA A 166 -8.76 5.50 0.87
N ALA A 167 -7.90 4.78 0.14
CA ALA A 167 -6.48 4.71 0.46
C ALA A 167 -5.75 6.07 0.38
N ILE A 168 -6.14 6.96 -0.55
CA ILE A 168 -5.65 8.35 -0.57
C ILE A 168 -6.13 9.12 0.66
N ALA A 169 -7.38 8.92 1.09
CA ALA A 169 -7.90 9.53 2.31
C ALA A 169 -7.18 9.02 3.56
N ASP A 170 -6.86 7.73 3.63
CA ASP A 170 -6.05 7.13 4.70
C ASP A 170 -4.65 7.72 4.74
N GLY A 171 -4.02 7.97 3.57
CA GLY A 171 -2.76 8.69 3.49
C GLY A 171 -2.83 10.14 4.01
N ALA A 172 -3.92 10.86 3.72
CA ALA A 172 -4.11 12.21 4.24
C ALA A 172 -4.30 12.22 5.77
N ALA A 173 -5.03 11.24 6.32
CA ALA A 173 -5.19 11.09 7.77
C ALA A 173 -3.88 10.66 8.45
N GLY A 174 -3.13 9.75 7.81
CA GLY A 174 -1.79 9.39 8.26
C GLY A 174 -0.86 10.60 8.28
N ALA A 175 -0.89 11.45 7.25
CA ALA A 175 -0.08 12.66 7.24
C ALA A 175 -0.49 13.62 8.37
N ARG A 176 -1.79 13.79 8.64
CA ARG A 176 -2.28 14.59 9.77
C ARG A 176 -1.74 14.07 11.10
N LEU A 177 -1.89 12.77 11.34
CA LEU A 177 -1.39 12.09 12.53
C LEU A 177 0.11 12.35 12.71
N MET A 178 0.90 12.22 11.64
CA MET A 178 2.36 12.42 11.72
C MET A 178 2.73 13.88 11.96
N ILE A 179 1.99 14.84 11.41
CA ILE A 179 2.14 16.28 11.74
C ILE A 179 1.89 16.52 13.23
N ASP A 180 0.79 15.99 13.77
CA ASP A 180 0.42 16.15 15.17
C ASP A 180 1.45 15.49 16.13
N ARG A 181 2.22 14.52 15.62
CA ARG A 181 3.33 13.86 16.35
C ARG A 181 4.70 14.50 16.10
N GLY A 182 4.78 15.56 15.29
CA GLY A 182 6.06 16.17 14.91
C GLY A 182 6.96 15.28 14.05
N ASP A 183 6.40 14.25 13.40
CA ASP A 183 7.13 13.26 12.63
C ASP A 183 7.19 13.60 11.13
N GLN A 184 8.23 14.32 10.74
CA GLN A 184 8.43 14.71 9.35
C GLN A 184 8.68 13.51 8.40
N GLN A 185 9.32 12.44 8.88
CA GLN A 185 9.58 11.24 8.07
C GLN A 185 8.26 10.52 7.77
N GLY A 186 7.42 10.36 8.79
CA GLY A 186 6.07 9.82 8.68
C GLY A 186 5.18 10.62 7.73
N VAL A 187 5.24 11.96 7.78
CA VAL A 187 4.51 12.83 6.83
C VAL A 187 4.93 12.55 5.39
N ARG A 188 6.24 12.49 5.11
CA ARG A 188 6.76 12.21 3.76
C ARG A 188 6.30 10.85 3.25
N LEU A 189 6.29 9.82 4.09
CA LEU A 189 5.83 8.49 3.70
C LEU A 189 4.31 8.42 3.51
N ALA A 190 3.53 9.09 4.34
CA ALA A 190 2.08 9.19 4.15
C ALA A 190 1.73 9.87 2.82
N ILE A 191 2.44 10.95 2.47
CA ILE A 191 2.32 11.62 1.16
C ILE A 191 2.79 10.69 0.03
N ALA A 192 3.88 9.95 0.21
CA ALA A 192 4.33 8.95 -0.77
C ALA A 192 3.28 7.86 -1.01
N SER A 193 2.55 7.44 0.04
CA SER A 193 1.41 6.52 -0.07
C SER A 193 0.32 7.08 -0.99
N MET A 194 -0.09 8.33 -0.77
CA MET A 194 -1.11 8.99 -1.60
C MET A 194 -0.68 9.06 -3.06
N ARG A 195 0.59 9.42 -3.31
CA ARG A 195 1.17 9.48 -4.66
C ARG A 195 1.22 8.12 -5.34
N HIS A 196 1.54 7.07 -4.59
CA HIS A 196 1.51 5.70 -5.08
C HIS A 196 0.09 5.33 -5.56
N GLN A 197 -0.94 5.62 -4.77
CA GLN A 197 -2.34 5.38 -5.17
C GLN A 197 -2.73 6.16 -6.44
N LEU A 198 -2.33 7.42 -6.58
CA LEU A 198 -2.57 8.19 -7.81
C LEU A 198 -1.95 7.53 -9.04
N GLY A 199 -0.74 6.96 -8.90
CA GLY A 199 -0.08 6.18 -9.95
C GLY A 199 -0.88 4.95 -10.34
N LEU A 200 -1.35 4.18 -9.35
CA LEU A 200 -2.19 2.99 -9.60
C LEU A 200 -3.52 3.36 -10.27
N ILE A 201 -4.15 4.48 -9.89
CA ILE A 201 -5.34 4.98 -10.58
C ILE A 201 -4.99 5.29 -12.04
N ALA A 202 -3.87 5.97 -12.29
CA ALA A 202 -3.48 6.36 -13.65
C ALA A 202 -3.26 5.15 -14.57
N GLU A 203 -2.76 4.03 -14.04
CA GLU A 203 -2.64 2.75 -14.77
C GLU A 203 -4.01 2.18 -15.17
N ARG A 204 -5.03 2.35 -14.33
CA ARG A 204 -6.41 1.89 -14.63
C ARG A 204 -7.15 2.78 -15.62
N TYR A 205 -6.70 4.01 -15.81
CA TYR A 205 -7.26 4.95 -16.78
C TYR A 205 -6.45 4.92 -18.09
N ALA A 206 -6.33 3.73 -18.69
CA ALA A 206 -5.46 3.49 -19.84
C ALA A 206 -6.03 3.95 -21.19
N GLY A 207 -5.13 4.28 -22.13
CA GLY A 207 -5.46 4.64 -23.52
C GLY A 207 -5.72 6.14 -23.77
N PRO A 208 -5.82 6.56 -25.06
CA PRO A 208 -5.88 7.97 -25.44
C PRO A 208 -7.06 8.74 -24.84
N ARG A 209 -8.21 8.07 -24.67
CA ARG A 209 -9.44 8.62 -24.09
C ARG A 209 -9.28 9.22 -22.68
N PHE A 210 -8.26 8.79 -21.94
CA PHE A 210 -8.00 9.22 -20.57
C PHE A 210 -6.70 10.01 -20.44
N ALA A 211 -6.09 10.46 -21.55
CA ALA A 211 -4.84 11.21 -21.53
C ALA A 211 -4.90 12.47 -20.64
N ARG A 212 -6.04 13.19 -20.66
CA ARG A 212 -6.29 14.34 -19.78
C ARG A 212 -6.36 13.94 -18.30
N ASP A 213 -7.01 12.82 -17.99
CA ASP A 213 -7.15 12.34 -16.61
C ASP A 213 -5.81 11.85 -16.06
N ARG A 214 -5.03 11.11 -16.85
CA ARG A 214 -3.68 10.68 -16.48
C ARG A 214 -2.73 11.86 -16.27
N SER A 215 -2.80 12.88 -17.13
CA SER A 215 -1.99 14.09 -16.97
C SER A 215 -2.35 14.85 -15.69
N ALA A 216 -3.64 14.92 -15.35
CA ALA A 216 -4.10 15.53 -14.11
C ALA A 216 -3.71 14.73 -12.85
N LEU A 217 -3.76 13.40 -12.90
CA LEU A 217 -3.26 12.52 -11.82
C LEU A 217 -1.76 12.72 -11.58
N LEU A 218 -0.97 12.85 -12.64
CA LEU A 218 0.46 13.14 -12.55
C LEU A 218 0.71 14.53 -11.94
N ALA A 219 -0.04 15.56 -12.37
CA ALA A 219 0.04 16.90 -11.80
C ALA A 219 -0.27 16.89 -10.29
N ALA A 220 -1.38 16.26 -9.88
CA ALA A 220 -1.75 16.12 -8.49
C ALA A 220 -0.69 15.38 -7.65
N SER A 221 -0.04 14.36 -8.23
CA SER A 221 1.08 13.65 -7.59
C SER A 221 2.33 14.52 -7.41
N ARG A 222 2.58 15.45 -8.34
CA ARG A 222 3.69 16.42 -8.24
C ARG A 222 3.41 17.51 -7.20
N GLU A 223 2.17 17.98 -7.10
CA GLU A 223 1.73 18.89 -6.04
C GLU A 223 1.94 18.27 -4.66
N LEU A 224 1.53 17.00 -4.48
CA LEU A 224 1.80 16.26 -3.25
C LEU A 224 3.29 16.16 -2.92
N GLN A 225 4.15 15.91 -3.91
CA GLN A 225 5.61 15.89 -3.70
C GLN A 225 6.10 17.25 -3.18
N ALA A 226 5.68 18.35 -3.81
CA ALA A 226 6.07 19.70 -3.38
C ALA A 226 5.58 20.02 -1.96
N ILE A 227 4.39 19.54 -1.58
CA ILE A 227 3.90 19.63 -0.20
C ILE A 227 4.85 18.84 0.72
N GLY A 228 5.15 17.58 0.42
CA GLY A 228 6.03 16.74 1.27
C GLY A 228 7.48 17.23 1.39
N ASP A 229 7.97 18.02 0.43
CA ASP A 229 9.29 18.65 0.47
C ASP A 229 9.31 19.93 1.33
N THR A 230 8.15 20.40 1.81
CA THR A 230 8.07 21.52 2.76
C THR A 230 8.60 21.10 4.12
N ASN A 231 9.60 21.82 4.62
CA ASN A 231 10.21 21.54 5.95
C ASN A 231 9.44 22.14 7.13
N ASP A 232 8.51 23.05 6.86
CA ASP A 232 7.69 23.70 7.88
C ASP A 232 6.39 22.90 8.13
N LEU A 233 6.38 22.13 9.22
CA LEU A 233 5.22 21.33 9.67
C LEU A 233 3.96 22.19 9.87
N THR A 234 4.10 23.47 10.24
CA THR A 234 2.93 24.35 10.47
C THR A 234 2.20 24.69 9.17
N ARG A 235 2.92 24.67 8.04
CA ARG A 235 2.37 24.92 6.71
C ARG A 235 1.90 23.67 6.00
N LEU A 236 2.40 22.50 6.40
CA LEU A 236 2.09 21.23 5.74
C LEU A 236 0.59 20.90 5.78
N TRP A 237 -0.05 21.00 6.96
CA TRP A 237 -1.46 20.62 7.07
C TRP A 237 -2.38 21.51 6.23
N PRO A 238 -2.34 22.86 6.30
CA PRO A 238 -3.18 23.70 5.46
C PRO A 238 -3.02 23.43 3.95
N LEU A 239 -1.78 23.18 3.50
CA LEU A 239 -1.50 22.85 2.10
C LEU A 239 -2.09 21.49 1.70
N LEU A 240 -1.90 20.47 2.52
CA LEU A 240 -2.42 19.12 2.26
C LEU A 240 -3.95 19.09 2.30
N GLU A 241 -4.55 19.79 3.26
CA GLU A 241 -5.99 19.90 3.40
C GLU A 241 -6.61 20.61 2.18
N GLN A 242 -5.99 21.72 1.73
CA GLN A 242 -6.41 22.41 0.52
C GLN A 242 -6.30 21.50 -0.72
N TRP A 243 -5.16 20.84 -0.89
CA TRP A 243 -4.95 19.89 -1.98
C TRP A 243 -6.02 18.79 -1.98
N LYS A 244 -6.35 18.23 -0.82
CA LYS A 244 -7.34 17.17 -0.69
C LYS A 244 -8.74 17.66 -1.05
N ARG A 245 -9.13 18.85 -0.60
CA ARG A 245 -10.41 19.48 -0.97
C ARG A 245 -10.53 19.68 -2.48
N ASP A 246 -9.49 20.22 -3.12
CA ASP A 246 -9.49 20.47 -4.56
C ASP A 246 -9.49 19.18 -5.38
N PHE A 247 -8.69 18.19 -4.96
CA PHE A 247 -8.67 16.87 -5.55
C PHE A 247 -10.05 16.20 -5.49
N ASP A 248 -10.68 16.17 -4.31
CA ASP A 248 -12.00 15.57 -4.10
C ASP A 248 -13.10 16.32 -4.85
N GLY A 249 -13.05 17.65 -4.83
CA GLY A 249 -14.02 18.53 -5.47
C GLY A 249 -13.95 18.48 -7.01
N GLY A 250 -12.76 18.24 -7.56
CA GLY A 250 -12.50 18.26 -9.00
C GLY A 250 -12.18 16.89 -9.60
N LEU A 251 -10.92 16.49 -9.49
CA LEU A 251 -10.37 15.33 -10.20
C LEU A 251 -11.03 14.01 -9.77
N ALA A 252 -11.22 13.77 -8.47
CA ALA A 252 -11.82 12.52 -7.97
C ALA A 252 -13.23 12.31 -8.52
N LYS A 253 -14.09 13.34 -8.49
CA LYS A 253 -15.44 13.30 -9.08
C LYS A 253 -15.41 13.04 -10.59
N ARG A 254 -14.44 13.62 -11.31
CA ARG A 254 -14.28 13.39 -12.74
C ARG A 254 -13.90 11.94 -13.04
N LEU A 255 -12.95 11.38 -12.29
CA LEU A 255 -12.56 9.98 -12.39
C LEU A 255 -13.77 9.08 -12.11
N GLN A 256 -14.51 9.31 -11.02
CA GLN A 256 -15.71 8.53 -10.70
C GLN A 256 -16.71 8.46 -11.86
N ARG A 257 -17.00 9.59 -12.54
CA ARG A 257 -17.86 9.60 -13.74
C ARG A 257 -17.28 8.80 -14.92
N GLY A 258 -15.95 8.70 -15.01
CA GLY A 258 -15.24 7.93 -16.02
C GLY A 258 -15.06 6.44 -15.68
N GLY A 259 -15.31 6.04 -14.44
CA GLY A 259 -14.92 4.73 -13.88
C GLY A 259 -15.46 3.53 -14.65
N SER A 260 -16.70 3.59 -15.15
CA SER A 260 -17.32 2.49 -15.92
C SER A 260 -16.60 2.15 -17.23
N ARG A 261 -15.83 3.11 -17.76
CA ARG A 261 -15.07 3.00 -19.02
C ARG A 261 -13.57 2.74 -18.77
N SER A 262 -13.14 2.70 -17.51
CA SER A 262 -11.77 2.43 -17.09
C SER A 262 -11.53 0.92 -16.92
N LEU A 263 -10.30 0.53 -16.58
CA LEU A 263 -9.91 -0.85 -16.27
C LEU A 263 -10.32 -1.30 -14.86
N TYR A 264 -11.11 -0.50 -14.14
CA TYR A 264 -11.87 -0.95 -12.97
C TYR A 264 -13.12 -1.75 -13.37
N ASN A 265 -13.60 -1.58 -14.60
CA ASN A 265 -14.67 -2.42 -15.12
C ASN A 265 -14.10 -3.78 -15.52
N ALA A 266 -14.45 -4.84 -14.81
CA ALA A 266 -13.94 -6.19 -15.04
C ALA A 266 -14.16 -6.68 -16.49
N LYS A 267 -15.28 -6.31 -17.13
CA LYS A 267 -15.55 -6.66 -18.53
C LYS A 267 -14.56 -6.00 -19.47
N HIS A 268 -14.27 -4.71 -19.25
CA HIS A 268 -13.30 -3.99 -20.06
C HIS A 268 -11.88 -4.49 -19.79
N LEU A 269 -11.54 -4.76 -18.53
CA LEU A 269 -10.26 -5.34 -18.14
C LEU A 269 -9.99 -6.68 -18.83
N ALA A 270 -10.98 -7.58 -18.85
CA ALA A 270 -10.86 -8.88 -19.51
C ALA A 270 -10.69 -8.80 -21.04
N GLN A 271 -11.08 -7.70 -21.67
CA GLN A 271 -10.88 -7.49 -23.11
C GLN A 271 -9.47 -7.01 -23.45
N VAL A 272 -8.78 -6.35 -22.52
CA VAL A 272 -7.45 -5.75 -22.77
C VAL A 272 -6.30 -6.61 -22.26
N LEU A 273 -6.55 -7.53 -21.33
CA LEU A 273 -5.53 -8.46 -20.87
C LEU A 273 -5.31 -9.57 -21.92
N PRO A 274 -4.05 -9.90 -22.24
CA PRO A 274 -3.77 -11.06 -23.08
C PRO A 274 -4.32 -12.33 -22.40
N ARG A 275 -4.89 -13.22 -23.20
CA ARG A 275 -5.35 -14.54 -22.74
C ARG A 275 -4.18 -15.47 -22.48
#